data_AF-A0A7X8FYA8-F1
#
_entry.id   AF-A0A7X8FYA8-F1
#
_cell.length_a   1.000
_cell.length_b   1.000
_cell.length_c   1.000
_cell.angle_alpha   90.00
_cell.angle_beta   90.00
_cell.angle_gamma   90.00
#
_symmetry.space_group_name_H-M   'P 1'
#
loop_
_entity.id
_entity.type
_entity.pdbx_description
1 polymer ?
#
loop_
_entity_poly.entity_id
_entity_poly.type
_entity_poly.pdbx_seq_one_letter_code
_entity_poly.pdbx_strand_id
1 'polypeptide(L)'
;MIKIAFAGNPNVGKTALINKIAGSDLKVGNWPGVTVEKKEAELIYKNEKIQLIDLPGVYSLSPYSMEEIITRDYILEEKPDVVINVVDSTNLERNLYLTLLLQELGKPMVVALNLFDEFEKLDFKLNHEKFDNFLGVKSVKTSATTGMGVDELLDEAIKIGKDKKDIKYSYKFSDPVEKELNNIISKLNKDNALNKLKEIYSLKYIAIKLLEKDTHFISKAKERYNLELEEYAKTSFEAIETKYEEEADIVLSENRYATIKGIVVDTVTTALKNRLDFSDKIDKVLLNSFFGMIMFFLIMLTVFSITFNGSDPFINWVDAFMSDYVGKYVGILVEGTPEWLNSLVVDGIIGGVGGVVVFVPLMLFLYFFLSILEESGYMARVAFLMDKIMRKVGLNGKAFVPLILGFGCTVPGVFATKTLENEKARRLTAVMLPFMSCGARLPVYALFVAAFFRKNGGLIVFSLYMLGIVVAILIGLIFKRFDYFKSEEKALLIELPPYR
;
A
#
# COMPACT_ATOMS: atom_id res chain seq x y z
N MET A 1 -28.32 16.55 8.79
CA MET A 1 -27.05 15.90 9.12
C MET A 1 -26.28 15.79 7.81
N ILE A 2 -25.08 16.35 7.74
CA ILE A 2 -24.26 16.39 6.52
C ILE A 2 -23.23 15.26 6.62
N LYS A 3 -23.17 14.39 5.61
CA LYS A 3 -22.20 13.30 5.51
C LYS A 3 -20.98 13.76 4.70
N ILE A 4 -19.83 13.78 5.34
CA ILE A 4 -18.54 14.16 4.74
C ILE A 4 -17.64 12.94 4.70
N ALA A 5 -17.26 12.50 3.51
CA ALA A 5 -16.34 11.41 3.32
C ALA A 5 -14.92 11.93 3.05
N PHE A 6 -13.93 11.43 3.78
CA PHE A 6 -12.52 11.75 3.55
C PHE A 6 -11.90 10.69 2.66
N ALA A 7 -11.45 11.10 1.48
CA ALA A 7 -10.68 10.28 0.55
C ALA A 7 -9.27 10.85 0.40
N GLY A 8 -8.30 10.04 0.02
CA GLY A 8 -6.93 10.48 -0.17
C GLY A 8 -5.96 9.32 -0.25
N ASN A 9 -4.72 9.59 -0.64
CA ASN A 9 -3.69 8.56 -0.63
C ASN A 9 -3.31 8.14 0.79
N PRO A 10 -2.71 6.95 0.98
CA PRO A 10 -2.05 6.60 2.23
C PRO A 10 -1.04 7.68 2.65
N ASN A 11 -0.93 7.92 3.96
CA ASN A 11 0.05 8.82 4.57
C ASN A 11 -0.05 10.33 4.22
N VAL A 12 -1.13 10.78 3.58
CA VAL A 12 -1.38 12.22 3.29
C VAL A 12 -1.86 13.03 4.51
N GLY A 13 -1.84 12.44 5.70
CA GLY A 13 -2.36 13.07 6.93
C GLY A 13 -3.88 13.09 7.05
N LYS A 14 -4.62 12.27 6.28
CA LYS A 14 -6.09 12.13 6.35
C LYS A 14 -6.62 11.90 7.77
N THR A 15 -6.14 10.85 8.45
CA THR A 15 -6.54 10.54 9.84
C THR A 15 -6.18 11.67 10.80
N ALA A 16 -5.02 12.31 10.60
CA ALA A 16 -4.59 13.43 11.44
C ALA A 16 -5.52 14.65 11.28
N LEU A 17 -5.97 14.94 10.06
CA LEU A 17 -6.93 16.00 9.78
C LEU A 17 -8.29 15.70 10.40
N ILE A 18 -8.78 14.46 10.29
CA ILE A 18 -10.03 14.03 10.93
C ILE A 18 -9.92 14.12 12.46
N ASN A 19 -8.83 13.65 13.06
CA ASN A 19 -8.57 13.80 14.50
C ASN A 19 -8.59 15.28 14.92
N LYS A 20 -8.00 16.15 14.09
CA LYS A 20 -7.97 17.60 14.38
C LYS A 20 -9.37 18.22 14.37
N ILE A 21 -10.27 17.72 13.50
CA ILE A 21 -11.66 18.18 13.40
C ILE A 21 -12.54 17.56 14.48
N ALA A 22 -12.46 16.25 14.67
CA ALA A 22 -13.32 15.48 15.56
C ALA A 22 -12.88 15.53 17.03
N GLY A 23 -11.63 15.93 17.30
CA GLY A 23 -11.02 15.77 18.62
C GLY A 23 -10.84 14.29 18.97
N SER A 24 -11.25 13.90 20.17
CA SER A 24 -11.09 12.54 20.72
C SER A 24 -12.21 11.56 20.36
N ASP A 25 -13.25 11.99 19.63
CA ASP A 25 -14.52 11.24 19.54
C ASP A 25 -14.65 10.36 18.29
N LEU A 26 -13.55 9.72 17.89
CA LEU A 26 -13.53 8.78 16.77
C LEU A 26 -13.94 7.38 17.19
N LYS A 27 -14.99 6.86 16.55
CA LYS A 27 -15.41 5.46 16.67
C LYS A 27 -14.66 4.64 15.64
N VAL A 28 -14.02 3.57 16.11
CA VAL A 28 -13.32 2.59 15.26
C VAL A 28 -14.15 1.31 15.19
N GLY A 29 -14.47 0.89 13.98
CA GLY A 29 -15.15 -0.37 13.67
C GLY A 29 -14.55 -1.03 12.44
N ASN A 30 -15.28 -1.97 11.82
CA ASN A 30 -14.90 -2.60 10.57
C ASN A 30 -15.94 -2.33 9.49
N TRP A 31 -15.51 -2.25 8.24
CA TRP A 31 -16.41 -2.23 7.09
C TRP A 31 -17.18 -3.57 7.00
N PRO A 32 -18.46 -3.57 6.60
CA PRO A 32 -19.27 -4.78 6.56
C PRO A 32 -18.62 -5.90 5.72
N GLY A 33 -18.46 -7.08 6.33
CA GLY A 33 -17.99 -8.29 5.63
C GLY A 33 -16.48 -8.33 5.33
N VAL A 34 -15.69 -7.39 5.84
CA VAL A 34 -14.24 -7.30 5.59
C VAL A 34 -13.47 -6.90 6.85
N THR A 35 -12.16 -7.16 6.86
CA THR A 35 -11.23 -6.79 7.95
C THR A 35 -10.65 -5.39 7.81
N VAL A 36 -11.27 -4.51 7.03
CA VAL A 36 -10.78 -3.14 6.80
C VAL A 36 -11.36 -2.25 7.88
N GLU A 37 -10.51 -1.48 8.57
CA GLU A 37 -10.93 -0.55 9.62
C GLU A 37 -11.83 0.56 9.04
N LYS A 38 -12.89 0.88 9.76
CA LYS A 38 -13.80 2.00 9.48
C LYS A 38 -13.72 2.99 10.64
N LYS A 39 -13.38 4.25 10.36
CA LYS A 39 -13.32 5.31 11.37
C LYS A 39 -14.38 6.35 11.07
N GLU A 40 -15.18 6.68 12.07
CA GLU A 40 -16.27 7.65 11.93
C GLU A 40 -16.32 8.57 13.14
N ALA A 41 -16.71 9.82 12.91
CA ALA A 41 -16.96 10.79 13.97
C ALA A 41 -18.25 11.56 13.70
N GLU A 42 -18.99 11.89 14.76
CA GLU A 42 -20.12 12.81 14.69
C GLU A 42 -19.80 14.04 15.51
N LEU A 43 -19.96 15.22 14.93
CA LEU A 43 -19.76 16.48 15.65
C LEU A 43 -20.83 17.51 15.27
N ILE A 44 -20.93 18.56 16.07
CA ILE A 44 -21.75 19.74 15.77
C ILE A 44 -20.79 20.90 15.49
N TYR A 45 -20.87 21.46 14.30
CA TYR A 45 -20.06 22.61 13.88
C TYR A 45 -20.97 23.69 13.29
N LYS A 46 -20.90 24.91 13.83
CA LYS A 46 -21.75 26.06 13.44
C LYS A 46 -23.25 25.71 13.31
N ASN A 47 -23.80 25.00 14.30
CA ASN A 47 -25.18 24.50 14.35
C ASN A 47 -25.56 23.44 13.29
N GLU A 48 -24.59 22.90 12.56
CA GLU A 48 -24.80 21.77 11.66
C GLU A 48 -24.31 20.47 12.30
N LYS A 49 -25.14 19.43 12.23
CA LYS A 49 -24.72 18.07 12.63
C LYS A 49 -23.97 17.43 11.47
N ILE A 50 -22.70 17.10 11.68
CA ILE A 50 -21.80 16.57 10.65
C ILE A 50 -21.39 15.15 11.04
N GLN A 51 -21.40 14.25 10.05
CA GLN A 51 -20.79 12.92 10.15
C GLN A 51 -19.54 12.91 9.27
N LEU A 52 -18.37 12.66 9.89
CA LEU A 52 -17.11 12.45 9.19
C LEU A 52 -16.87 10.95 9.04
N ILE A 53 -16.50 10.53 7.84
CA ILE A 53 -16.23 9.12 7.54
C ILE A 53 -14.88 9.03 6.88
N ASP A 54 -14.00 8.24 7.49
CA ASP A 54 -12.66 8.00 7.01
C ASP A 54 -12.67 6.83 6.02
N LEU A 55 -12.48 7.10 4.73
CA LEU A 55 -12.35 6.04 3.74
C LEU A 55 -10.92 5.48 3.77
N PRO A 56 -10.71 4.21 3.39
CA PRO A 56 -9.37 3.66 3.26
C PRO A 56 -8.45 4.54 2.39
N GLY A 57 -7.17 4.62 2.73
CA GLY A 57 -6.20 5.32 1.90
C GLY A 57 -5.94 4.53 0.62
N VAL A 58 -6.16 5.14 -0.55
CA VAL A 58 -6.09 4.45 -1.85
C VAL A 58 -5.27 5.24 -2.88
N TYR A 59 -4.69 4.57 -3.87
CA TYR A 59 -3.98 5.23 -4.98
C TYR A 59 -4.80 5.31 -6.25
N SER A 60 -5.68 4.34 -6.46
CA SER A 60 -6.62 4.30 -7.56
C SER A 60 -8.04 4.07 -7.02
N LEU A 61 -9.01 3.98 -7.93
CA LEU A 61 -10.37 3.48 -7.68
C LEU A 61 -10.67 2.26 -8.56
N SER A 62 -9.62 1.60 -9.04
CA SER A 62 -9.69 0.34 -9.77
C SER A 62 -9.99 -0.82 -8.81
N PRO A 63 -10.53 -1.96 -9.28
CA PRO A 63 -10.97 -3.04 -8.41
C PRO A 63 -9.83 -4.01 -8.00
N TYR A 64 -8.62 -3.51 -7.69
CA TYR A 64 -7.48 -4.39 -7.39
C TYR A 64 -7.34 -4.71 -5.90
N SER A 65 -7.77 -3.80 -5.04
CA SER A 65 -7.78 -3.98 -3.59
C SER A 65 -9.18 -3.78 -3.02
N MET A 66 -9.42 -4.39 -1.85
CA MET A 66 -10.68 -4.22 -1.15
C MET A 66 -10.88 -2.77 -0.71
N GLU A 67 -9.80 -2.09 -0.33
CA GLU A 67 -9.76 -0.68 0.05
C GLU A 67 -10.26 0.23 -1.08
N GLU A 68 -9.82 -0.02 -2.32
CA GLU A 68 -10.27 0.72 -3.50
C GLU A 68 -11.75 0.47 -3.81
N ILE A 69 -12.18 -0.80 -3.73
CA ILE A 69 -13.59 -1.18 -3.93
C ILE A 69 -14.48 -0.52 -2.88
N ILE A 70 -14.10 -0.57 -1.60
CA ILE A 70 -14.83 0.05 -0.49
C ILE A 70 -14.95 1.56 -0.69
N THR A 71 -13.83 2.22 -1.01
CA THR A 71 -13.80 3.68 -1.21
C THR A 71 -14.73 4.09 -2.35
N ARG A 72 -14.64 3.42 -3.50
CA ARG A 72 -15.47 3.67 -4.68
C ARG A 72 -16.94 3.40 -4.42
N ASP A 73 -17.26 2.21 -3.91
CA ASP A 73 -18.65 1.76 -3.72
C ASP A 73 -19.33 2.61 -2.64
N TYR A 74 -18.61 3.00 -1.59
CA TYR A 74 -19.13 3.93 -0.58
C TYR A 74 -19.52 5.28 -1.21
N ILE A 75 -18.63 5.91 -1.97
CA ILE A 75 -18.91 7.22 -2.58
C ILE A 75 -20.09 7.15 -3.56
N LEU A 76 -20.23 6.06 -4.31
CA LEU A 76 -21.28 5.90 -5.32
C LEU A 76 -22.64 5.49 -4.72
N GLU A 77 -22.65 4.55 -3.78
CA GLU A 77 -23.87 3.93 -3.23
C GLU A 77 -24.39 4.65 -1.97
N GLU A 78 -23.51 4.99 -1.02
CA GLU A 78 -23.92 5.67 0.22
C GLU A 78 -24.12 7.19 0.03
N LYS A 79 -23.70 7.71 -1.12
CA LYS A 79 -23.94 9.09 -1.60
C LYS A 79 -23.65 10.13 -0.51
N PRO A 80 -22.39 10.27 -0.04
CA PRO A 80 -22.03 11.35 0.87
C PRO A 80 -22.36 12.71 0.25
N ASP A 81 -22.72 13.69 1.09
CA ASP A 81 -23.09 15.03 0.63
C ASP A 81 -21.88 15.76 0.03
N VAL A 82 -20.68 15.49 0.53
CA VAL A 82 -19.41 16.01 0.01
C VAL A 82 -18.24 15.09 0.31
N VAL A 83 -17.28 15.03 -0.61
CA VAL A 83 -15.99 14.35 -0.45
C VAL A 83 -14.91 15.39 -0.16
N ILE A 84 -14.21 15.25 0.96
CA ILE A 84 -12.95 15.95 1.20
C ILE A 84 -11.83 15.07 0.66
N ASN A 85 -11.21 15.51 -0.43
CA ASN A 85 -10.05 14.83 -0.99
C ASN A 85 -8.77 15.42 -0.41
N VAL A 86 -8.10 14.66 0.47
CA VAL A 86 -6.87 15.07 1.15
C VAL A 86 -5.67 14.75 0.25
N VAL A 87 -4.95 15.79 -0.13
CA VAL A 87 -3.84 15.77 -1.07
C VAL A 87 -2.57 16.23 -0.36
N ASP A 88 -1.50 15.45 -0.42
CA ASP A 88 -0.18 15.90 0.06
C ASP A 88 0.37 16.97 -0.89
N SER A 89 0.46 18.20 -0.40
CA SER A 89 0.94 19.36 -1.16
C SER A 89 2.39 19.21 -1.61
N THR A 90 3.21 18.43 -0.89
CA THR A 90 4.62 18.20 -1.25
C THR A 90 4.78 17.25 -2.44
N ASN A 91 3.73 16.52 -2.81
CA ASN A 91 3.71 15.53 -3.88
C ASN A 91 2.41 15.60 -4.71
N LEU A 92 2.16 16.76 -5.31
CA LEU A 92 0.92 17.04 -6.05
C LEU A 92 0.69 16.10 -7.24
N GLU A 93 1.72 15.84 -8.06
CA GLU A 93 1.55 15.04 -9.29
C GLU A 93 0.94 13.66 -9.00
N ARG A 94 1.40 12.97 -7.96
CA ARG A 94 0.81 11.67 -7.65
C ARG A 94 -0.58 11.78 -7.04
N ASN A 95 -0.77 12.71 -6.10
CA ASN A 95 -2.02 12.80 -5.37
C ASN A 95 -3.18 13.28 -6.26
N LEU A 96 -2.87 14.08 -7.28
CA LEU A 96 -3.84 14.52 -8.26
C LEU A 96 -4.39 13.39 -9.13
N TYR A 97 -3.73 12.24 -9.23
CA TYR A 97 -4.26 11.08 -9.93
C TYR A 97 -5.56 10.57 -9.31
N LEU A 98 -5.56 10.35 -7.99
CA LEU A 98 -6.78 9.99 -7.25
C LEU A 98 -7.83 11.11 -7.35
N THR A 99 -7.39 12.37 -7.36
CA THR A 99 -8.28 13.52 -7.49
C THR A 99 -9.09 13.46 -8.79
N LEU A 100 -8.42 13.19 -9.92
CA LEU A 100 -9.12 13.03 -11.22
C LEU A 100 -10.09 11.84 -11.19
N LEU A 101 -9.70 10.70 -10.62
CA LEU A 101 -10.58 9.53 -10.50
C LEU A 101 -11.82 9.82 -9.63
N LEU A 102 -11.65 10.54 -8.52
CA LEU A 102 -12.78 10.95 -7.67
C LEU A 102 -13.69 11.94 -8.40
N GLN A 103 -13.16 12.81 -9.26
CA GLN A 103 -13.95 13.69 -10.12
C GLN A 103 -14.79 12.90 -11.13
N GLU A 104 -14.29 11.77 -11.66
CA GLU A 104 -15.06 10.90 -12.56
C GLU A 104 -16.32 10.34 -11.90
N LEU A 105 -16.33 10.18 -10.57
CA LEU A 105 -17.52 9.75 -9.81
C LEU A 105 -18.65 10.78 -9.81
N GLY A 106 -18.36 12.04 -10.16
CA GLY A 106 -19.34 13.12 -10.27
C GLY A 106 -19.99 13.51 -8.94
N LYS A 107 -19.28 13.37 -7.81
CA LYS A 107 -19.80 13.73 -6.47
C LYS A 107 -19.23 15.07 -5.99
N PRO A 108 -19.99 15.88 -5.22
CA PRO A 108 -19.49 17.13 -4.66
C PRO A 108 -18.18 16.93 -3.88
N MET A 109 -17.19 17.78 -4.10
CA MET A 109 -15.83 17.61 -3.60
C MET A 109 -15.17 18.94 -3.29
N VAL A 110 -14.34 18.94 -2.25
CA VAL A 110 -13.33 19.97 -1.96
C VAL A 110 -11.97 19.31 -1.78
N VAL A 111 -10.91 19.95 -2.24
CA VAL A 111 -9.54 19.44 -2.10
C VAL A 111 -8.88 20.08 -0.88
N ALA A 112 -8.43 19.26 0.07
CA ALA A 112 -7.61 19.70 1.18
C ALA A 112 -6.13 19.51 0.81
N LEU A 113 -5.45 20.60 0.44
CA LEU A 113 -4.01 20.62 0.19
C LEU A 113 -3.29 20.55 1.55
N ASN A 114 -3.07 19.35 2.05
CA ASN A 114 -2.50 19.10 3.37
C ASN A 114 -0.97 19.13 3.34
N LEU A 115 -0.34 19.17 4.51
CA LEU A 115 1.12 19.36 4.67
C LEU A 115 1.61 20.67 4.04
N PHE A 116 0.75 21.70 4.00
CA PHE A 116 1.10 22.98 3.39
C PHE A 116 2.21 23.71 4.15
N ASP A 117 2.37 23.45 5.45
CA ASP A 117 3.49 23.96 6.25
C ASP A 117 4.84 23.36 5.81
N GLU A 118 4.87 22.12 5.34
CA GLU A 118 6.05 21.52 4.74
C GLU A 118 6.28 22.04 3.32
N PHE A 119 5.20 22.22 2.55
CA PHE A 119 5.24 22.81 1.21
C PHE A 119 5.92 24.20 1.21
N GLU A 120 5.57 25.05 2.17
CA GLU A 120 6.19 26.37 2.33
C GLU A 120 7.65 26.29 2.80
N LYS A 121 7.99 25.35 3.70
CA LYS A 121 9.39 25.11 4.12
C LYS A 121 10.29 24.66 2.97
N LEU A 122 9.72 24.03 1.94
CA LEU A 122 10.43 23.61 0.74
C LEU A 122 10.62 24.74 -0.29
N ASP A 123 10.22 25.96 0.04
CA ASP A 123 10.27 27.14 -0.84
C ASP A 123 9.52 26.91 -2.17
N PHE A 124 8.44 26.13 -2.10
CA PHE A 124 7.49 25.99 -3.19
C PHE A 124 6.45 27.10 -3.14
N LYS A 125 6.06 27.60 -4.32
CA LYS A 125 4.98 28.58 -4.46
C LYS A 125 3.89 28.02 -5.36
N LEU A 126 2.66 28.06 -4.87
CA LEU A 126 1.47 27.63 -5.60
C LEU A 126 0.64 28.85 -6.01
N ASN A 127 0.39 29.00 -7.31
CA ASN A 127 -0.64 29.89 -7.82
C ASN A 127 -2.02 29.26 -7.61
N HIS A 128 -2.60 29.53 -6.45
CA HIS A 128 -3.84 28.91 -5.98
C HIS A 128 -5.04 29.16 -6.89
N GLU A 129 -5.20 30.38 -7.43
CA GLU A 129 -6.31 30.69 -8.34
C GLU A 129 -6.22 29.91 -9.65
N LYS A 130 -5.02 29.85 -10.25
CA LYS A 130 -4.82 29.02 -11.46
C LYS A 130 -5.05 27.55 -11.17
N PHE A 131 -4.58 27.07 -10.02
CA PHE A 131 -4.76 25.68 -9.61
C PHE A 131 -6.24 25.29 -9.50
N ASP A 132 -7.03 26.07 -8.76
CA ASP A 132 -8.47 25.87 -8.65
C ASP A 132 -9.16 25.89 -10.03
N ASN A 133 -8.78 26.83 -10.90
CA ASN A 133 -9.36 26.97 -12.24
C ASN A 133 -9.07 25.78 -13.14
N PHE A 134 -7.83 25.27 -13.14
CA PHE A 134 -7.47 24.10 -13.94
C PHE A 134 -8.04 22.80 -13.37
N LEU A 135 -8.08 22.66 -12.05
CA LEU A 135 -8.63 21.48 -11.40
C LEU A 135 -10.16 21.44 -11.50
N GLY A 136 -10.82 22.60 -11.59
CA GLY A 136 -12.27 22.72 -11.61
C GLY A 136 -12.94 22.39 -10.26
N VAL A 137 -12.14 22.34 -9.18
CA VAL A 137 -12.57 22.08 -7.81
C VAL A 137 -11.92 23.10 -6.91
N LYS A 138 -12.64 23.53 -5.86
CA LYS A 138 -12.06 24.39 -4.82
C LYS A 138 -11.03 23.63 -4.00
N SER A 139 -9.85 24.21 -3.84
CA SER A 139 -8.83 23.73 -2.94
C SER A 139 -8.68 24.64 -1.71
N VAL A 140 -8.32 24.06 -0.58
CA VAL A 140 -8.05 24.76 0.68
C VAL A 140 -6.70 24.30 1.20
N LYS A 141 -5.83 25.26 1.54
CA LYS A 141 -4.52 25.00 2.13
C LYS A 141 -4.69 24.57 3.58
N THR A 142 -4.18 23.39 3.92
CA THR A 142 -4.37 22.79 5.23
C THR A 142 -3.08 22.23 5.81
N SER A 143 -3.04 22.15 7.15
CA SER A 143 -1.97 21.46 7.86
C SER A 143 -2.55 20.84 9.12
N ALA A 144 -2.60 19.51 9.16
CA ALA A 144 -3.14 18.77 10.31
C ALA A 144 -2.34 19.01 11.60
N THR A 145 -1.01 19.21 11.49
CA THR A 145 -0.09 19.51 12.60
C THR A 145 -0.34 20.88 13.21
N THR A 146 -0.44 21.92 12.37
CA THR A 146 -0.60 23.31 12.84
C THR A 146 -2.07 23.69 13.08
N GLY A 147 -3.02 22.99 12.44
CA GLY A 147 -4.44 23.36 12.40
C GLY A 147 -4.79 24.42 11.36
N MET A 148 -3.86 24.78 10.47
CA MET A 148 -4.10 25.74 9.39
C MET A 148 -5.24 25.26 8.48
N GLY A 149 -6.16 26.17 8.13
CA GLY A 149 -7.20 25.97 7.11
C GLY A 149 -8.29 24.97 7.44
N VAL A 150 -8.32 24.41 8.66
CA VAL A 150 -9.30 23.38 9.05
C VAL A 150 -10.74 23.93 9.06
N ASP A 151 -10.94 25.12 9.64
CA ASP A 151 -12.25 25.76 9.69
C ASP A 151 -12.73 26.19 8.29
N GLU A 152 -11.82 26.69 7.46
CA GLU A 152 -12.09 27.08 6.07
C GLU A 152 -12.50 25.86 5.22
N LEU A 153 -11.80 24.73 5.40
CA LEU A 153 -12.11 23.48 4.73
C LEU A 153 -13.52 22.99 5.09
N LEU A 154 -13.88 23.03 6.37
CA LEU A 154 -15.21 22.62 6.83
C LEU A 154 -16.31 23.56 6.30
N ASP A 155 -16.06 24.87 6.33
CA ASP A 155 -17.01 25.86 5.82
C ASP A 155 -17.31 25.63 4.33
N GLU A 156 -16.28 25.41 3.51
CA GLU A 156 -16.45 25.16 2.08
C GLU A 156 -17.08 23.78 1.82
N ALA A 157 -16.70 22.74 2.58
CA ALA A 157 -17.32 21.42 2.48
C ALA A 157 -18.83 21.45 2.79
N ILE A 158 -19.23 22.13 3.87
CA ILE A 158 -20.64 22.29 4.27
C ILE A 158 -21.41 23.06 3.21
N LYS A 159 -20.83 24.13 2.67
CA LYS A 159 -21.44 24.94 1.61
C LYS A 159 -21.68 24.11 0.36
N ILE A 160 -20.67 23.37 -0.10
CA ILE A 160 -20.76 22.48 -1.26
C ILE A 160 -21.80 21.37 -1.03
N GLY A 161 -21.78 20.73 0.15
CA GLY A 161 -22.72 19.67 0.50
C GLY A 161 -24.19 20.13 0.57
N LYS A 162 -24.43 21.41 0.92
CA LYS A 162 -25.78 22.01 0.93
C LYS A 162 -26.27 22.44 -0.45
N ASP A 163 -25.38 22.93 -1.31
CA ASP A 163 -25.77 23.51 -2.60
C ASP A 163 -26.36 22.46 -3.56
N LYS A 164 -26.09 21.15 -3.35
CA LYS A 164 -26.62 19.98 -4.10
C LYS A 164 -26.63 20.15 -5.64
N LYS A 165 -25.79 21.03 -6.19
CA LYS A 165 -25.70 21.23 -7.63
C LYS A 165 -25.05 20.00 -8.26
N ASP A 166 -25.52 19.64 -9.46
CA ASP A 166 -24.79 18.72 -10.33
C ASP A 166 -23.47 19.37 -10.71
N ILE A 167 -22.41 19.03 -9.98
CA ILE A 167 -21.07 19.55 -10.26
C ILE A 167 -20.48 18.70 -11.39
N LYS A 168 -20.39 19.30 -12.58
CA LYS A 168 -19.67 18.73 -13.71
C LYS A 168 -18.21 19.14 -13.60
N TYR A 169 -17.39 18.31 -12.94
CA TYR A 169 -15.95 18.49 -12.99
C TYR A 169 -15.46 18.30 -14.43
N SER A 170 -14.75 19.28 -14.95
CA SER A 170 -14.26 19.25 -16.32
C SER A 170 -12.74 19.14 -16.33
N TYR A 171 -12.23 17.91 -16.41
CA TYR A 171 -11.05 17.67 -17.22
C TYR A 171 -11.47 16.90 -18.47
N LYS A 172 -10.70 17.12 -19.53
CA LYS A 172 -10.93 16.51 -20.84
C LYS A 172 -9.79 15.56 -21.14
N PHE A 173 -10.13 14.42 -21.72
CA PHE A 173 -9.14 13.60 -22.40
C PHE A 173 -8.75 14.27 -23.72
N SER A 174 -7.73 13.73 -24.39
CA SER A 174 -7.39 14.15 -25.76
C SER A 174 -8.61 14.03 -26.69
N ASP A 175 -8.69 14.91 -27.69
CA ASP A 175 -9.82 14.97 -28.63
C ASP A 175 -10.23 13.61 -29.23
N PRO A 176 -9.30 12.69 -29.57
CA PRO A 176 -9.67 11.38 -30.08
C PRO A 176 -10.42 10.52 -29.05
N VAL A 177 -9.97 10.55 -27.78
CA VAL A 177 -10.59 9.82 -26.69
C VAL A 177 -11.94 10.42 -26.33
N GLU A 178 -12.04 11.76 -26.25
CA GLU A 178 -13.30 12.45 -26.00
C GLU A 178 -14.35 12.16 -27.08
N LYS A 179 -13.93 12.08 -28.36
CA LYS A 179 -14.84 11.68 -29.45
C LYS A 179 -15.44 10.29 -29.19
N GLU A 180 -14.62 9.32 -28.81
CA GLU A 180 -15.08 7.96 -28.56
C GLU A 180 -15.91 7.84 -27.28
N LEU A 181 -15.56 8.58 -26.22
CA LEU A 181 -16.40 8.70 -25.03
C LEU A 181 -17.79 9.23 -25.37
N ASN A 182 -17.88 10.28 -26.20
CA ASN A 182 -19.16 10.84 -26.64
C ASN A 182 -19.96 9.86 -27.51
N ASN A 183 -19.30 9.04 -28.35
CA ASN A 183 -19.96 7.97 -29.09
C ASN A 183 -20.61 6.97 -28.13
N ILE A 184 -19.88 6.50 -27.11
CA ILE A 184 -20.40 5.57 -26.11
C ILE A 184 -21.56 6.21 -25.34
N ILE A 185 -21.39 7.44 -24.84
CA ILE A 185 -22.43 8.18 -24.11
C ILE A 185 -23.71 8.32 -24.96
N SER A 186 -23.59 8.59 -26.25
CA SER A 186 -24.75 8.72 -27.15
C SER A 186 -25.52 7.40 -27.30
N LYS A 187 -24.83 6.25 -27.30
CA LYS A 187 -25.45 4.92 -27.34
C LYS A 187 -26.11 4.61 -26.00
N LEU A 188 -25.41 4.84 -24.88
CA LEU A 188 -25.95 4.63 -23.52
C LEU A 188 -27.17 5.51 -23.23
N ASN A 189 -27.21 6.73 -23.76
CA ASN A 189 -28.33 7.63 -23.51
C ASN A 189 -29.63 7.16 -24.19
N LYS A 190 -29.53 6.53 -25.36
CA LYS A 190 -30.68 6.01 -26.13
C LYS A 190 -31.35 4.78 -25.49
N ASP A 191 -30.63 4.07 -24.63
CA ASP A 191 -31.14 2.86 -24.00
C ASP A 191 -31.85 3.17 -22.68
N ASN A 192 -33.13 2.81 -22.61
CA ASN A 192 -33.99 2.98 -21.44
C ASN A 192 -33.75 1.91 -20.36
N ALA A 193 -33.19 0.75 -20.73
CA ALA A 193 -32.85 -0.30 -19.76
C ALA A 193 -31.79 0.16 -18.74
N LEU A 194 -31.01 1.19 -19.11
CA LEU A 194 -29.95 1.77 -18.29
C LEU A 194 -30.43 2.79 -17.26
N ASN A 195 -31.74 3.12 -17.19
CA ASN A 195 -32.24 4.17 -16.29
C ASN A 195 -31.90 3.91 -14.81
N LYS A 196 -31.94 2.64 -14.36
CA LYS A 196 -31.53 2.26 -13.00
C LYS A 196 -30.04 2.49 -12.72
N LEU A 197 -29.17 2.32 -13.72
CA LEU A 197 -27.74 2.63 -13.59
C LEU A 197 -27.48 4.13 -13.62
N LYS A 198 -28.21 4.89 -14.45
CA LYS A 198 -28.10 6.35 -14.57
C LYS A 198 -28.43 7.09 -13.25
N GLU A 199 -29.21 6.48 -12.34
CA GLU A 199 -29.50 7.02 -11.00
C GLU A 199 -28.33 6.95 -10.02
N ILE A 200 -27.36 6.09 -10.29
CA ILE A 200 -26.21 5.83 -9.41
C ILE A 200 -24.93 6.39 -10.04
N TYR A 201 -24.74 6.17 -11.34
CA TYR A 201 -23.51 6.46 -12.07
C TYR A 201 -23.76 7.50 -13.16
N SER A 202 -22.81 8.42 -13.33
CA SER A 202 -22.85 9.35 -14.46
C SER A 202 -22.59 8.61 -15.78
N LEU A 203 -23.19 9.08 -16.89
CA LEU A 203 -22.95 8.48 -18.21
C LEU A 203 -21.46 8.52 -18.61
N LYS A 204 -20.76 9.58 -18.22
CA LYS A 204 -19.31 9.71 -18.46
C LYS A 204 -18.53 8.65 -17.69
N TYR A 205 -18.88 8.42 -16.42
CA TYR A 205 -18.26 7.36 -15.61
C TYR A 205 -18.45 5.97 -16.23
N ILE A 206 -19.68 5.64 -16.65
CA ILE A 206 -19.97 4.36 -17.31
C ILE A 206 -19.12 4.22 -18.58
N ALA A 207 -19.07 5.25 -19.43
CA ALA A 207 -18.29 5.22 -20.67
C ALA A 207 -16.78 5.02 -20.42
N ILE A 208 -16.21 5.71 -19.43
CA ILE A 208 -14.80 5.54 -19.03
C ILE A 208 -14.56 4.11 -18.57
N LYS A 209 -15.39 3.56 -17.68
CA LYS A 209 -15.22 2.21 -17.14
C LYS A 209 -15.33 1.11 -18.20
N LEU A 210 -16.15 1.33 -19.22
CA LEU A 210 -16.23 0.40 -20.35
C LEU A 210 -14.99 0.45 -21.24
N LEU A 211 -14.41 1.63 -21.47
CA LEU A 211 -13.13 1.75 -22.19
C LEU A 211 -11.96 1.14 -21.40
N GLU A 212 -11.99 1.25 -20.07
CA GLU A 212 -11.01 0.60 -19.18
C GLU A 212 -11.16 -0.92 -19.06
N LYS A 213 -12.24 -1.51 -19.60
CA LYS A 213 -12.62 -2.91 -19.39
C LYS A 213 -12.65 -3.31 -17.92
N ASP A 214 -13.23 -2.45 -17.06
CA ASP A 214 -13.34 -2.71 -15.63
C ASP A 214 -14.22 -3.95 -15.36
N THR A 215 -13.58 -5.09 -15.11
CA THR A 215 -14.23 -6.40 -14.96
C THR A 215 -15.22 -6.43 -13.80
N HIS A 216 -14.91 -5.73 -12.70
CA HIS A 216 -15.77 -5.65 -11.52
C HIS A 216 -17.02 -4.81 -11.80
N PHE A 217 -16.88 -3.69 -12.50
CA PHE A 217 -18.03 -2.88 -12.89
C PHE A 217 -18.94 -3.63 -13.87
N ILE A 218 -18.34 -4.28 -14.87
CA ILE A 218 -19.08 -5.05 -15.88
C ILE A 218 -19.80 -6.26 -15.25
N SER A 219 -19.13 -7.03 -14.38
CA SER A 219 -19.75 -8.17 -13.69
C SER A 219 -20.89 -7.71 -12.78
N LYS A 220 -20.69 -6.65 -12.00
CA LYS A 220 -21.71 -6.06 -11.13
C LYS A 220 -22.93 -5.57 -11.91
N ALA A 221 -22.71 -4.97 -13.09
CA ALA A 221 -23.79 -4.55 -13.98
C ALA A 221 -24.58 -5.76 -14.53
N LYS A 222 -23.88 -6.84 -14.91
CA LYS A 222 -24.50 -8.07 -15.40
C LYS A 222 -25.28 -8.79 -14.31
N GLU A 223 -24.71 -8.98 -13.13
CA GLU A 223 -25.33 -9.71 -12.02
C GLU A 223 -26.53 -8.97 -11.41
N ARG A 224 -26.38 -7.66 -11.17
CA ARG A 224 -27.41 -6.88 -10.44
C ARG A 224 -28.52 -6.35 -11.35
N TYR A 225 -28.23 -6.13 -12.63
CA TYR A 225 -29.17 -5.49 -13.55
C TYR A 225 -29.43 -6.27 -14.84
N ASN A 226 -28.75 -7.41 -15.06
CA ASN A 226 -28.86 -8.22 -16.27
C ASN A 226 -28.58 -7.43 -17.56
N LEU A 227 -27.55 -6.59 -17.53
CA LEU A 227 -27.16 -5.72 -18.64
C LEU A 227 -25.80 -6.14 -19.21
N GLU A 228 -25.74 -6.29 -20.53
CA GLU A 228 -24.50 -6.56 -21.26
C GLU A 228 -23.93 -5.26 -21.82
N LEU A 229 -23.04 -4.62 -21.04
CA LEU A 229 -22.53 -3.28 -21.34
C LEU A 229 -21.35 -3.26 -22.33
N GLU A 230 -20.71 -4.41 -22.58
CA GLU A 230 -19.49 -4.49 -23.40
C GLU A 230 -19.76 -4.11 -24.87
N GLU A 231 -20.95 -4.40 -25.40
CA GLU A 231 -21.30 -4.11 -26.79
C GLU A 231 -21.31 -2.61 -27.12
N TYR A 232 -21.60 -1.75 -26.12
CA TYR A 232 -21.67 -0.30 -26.32
C TYR A 232 -20.28 0.30 -26.63
N ALA A 233 -19.22 -0.28 -26.05
CA ALA A 233 -17.86 0.25 -26.14
C ALA A 233 -16.99 -0.47 -27.18
N LYS A 234 -17.37 -1.66 -27.67
CA LYS A 234 -16.53 -2.47 -28.57
C LYS A 234 -15.93 -1.71 -29.76
N THR A 235 -16.75 -0.98 -30.52
CA THR A 235 -16.28 -0.20 -31.68
C THR A 235 -15.33 0.94 -31.30
N SER A 236 -15.63 1.61 -30.18
CA SER A 236 -14.83 2.73 -29.67
C SER A 236 -13.50 2.27 -29.08
N PHE A 237 -13.50 1.08 -28.48
CA PHE A 237 -12.32 0.40 -28.00
C PHE A 237 -11.37 0.06 -29.14
N GLU A 238 -11.86 -0.63 -30.18
CA GLU A 238 -11.07 -0.97 -31.38
C GLU A 238 -10.50 0.28 -32.08
N ALA A 239 -11.27 1.38 -32.09
CA ALA A 239 -10.83 2.65 -32.68
C ALA A 239 -9.67 3.31 -31.91
N ILE A 240 -9.66 3.23 -30.57
CA ILE A 240 -8.57 3.75 -29.74
C ILE A 240 -7.32 2.89 -29.92
N GLU A 241 -7.43 1.55 -29.81
CA GLU A 241 -6.28 0.66 -29.94
C GLU A 241 -5.62 0.76 -31.33
N THR A 242 -6.42 0.85 -32.39
CA THR A 242 -5.89 1.01 -33.75
C THR A 242 -5.14 2.33 -33.94
N LYS A 243 -5.59 3.39 -33.26
CA LYS A 243 -5.01 4.74 -33.41
C LYS A 243 -3.72 4.92 -32.61
N TYR A 244 -3.67 4.38 -31.40
CA TYR A 244 -2.56 4.57 -30.48
C TYR A 244 -1.58 3.39 -30.46
N GLU A 245 -1.92 2.26 -31.08
CA GLU A 245 -1.16 1.00 -31.03
C GLU A 245 -0.92 0.50 -29.59
N GLU A 246 -1.81 0.89 -28.66
CA GLU A 246 -1.75 0.57 -27.24
C GLU A 246 -3.14 0.25 -26.68
N GLU A 247 -3.19 -0.44 -25.55
CA GLU A 247 -4.44 -0.76 -24.85
C GLU A 247 -5.15 0.51 -24.36
N ALA A 248 -6.49 0.54 -24.47
CA ALA A 248 -7.26 1.76 -24.17
C ALA A 248 -7.14 2.22 -22.70
N ASP A 249 -6.93 1.31 -21.75
CA ASP A 249 -6.72 1.64 -20.34
C ASP A 249 -5.38 2.35 -20.10
N ILE A 250 -4.33 1.96 -20.83
CA ILE A 250 -3.02 2.63 -20.83
C ILE A 250 -3.19 4.05 -21.37
N VAL A 251 -3.82 4.21 -22.54
CA VAL A 251 -4.07 5.53 -23.16
C VAL A 251 -4.83 6.46 -22.21
N LEU A 252 -5.88 5.96 -21.54
CA LEU A 252 -6.63 6.74 -20.56
C LEU A 252 -5.76 7.17 -19.37
N SER A 253 -4.94 6.26 -18.85
CA SER A 253 -4.01 6.55 -17.76
C SER A 253 -2.99 7.62 -18.15
N GLU A 254 -2.39 7.51 -19.34
CA GLU A 254 -1.45 8.50 -19.86
C GLU A 254 -2.06 9.89 -20.01
N ASN A 255 -3.31 9.97 -20.52
CA ASN A 255 -4.03 11.24 -20.65
C ASN A 255 -4.28 11.90 -19.27
N ARG A 256 -4.56 11.10 -18.23
CA ARG A 256 -4.69 11.61 -16.85
C ARG A 256 -3.35 12.16 -16.35
N TYR A 257 -2.26 11.41 -16.51
CA TYR A 257 -0.92 11.88 -16.13
C TYR A 257 -0.48 13.13 -16.88
N ALA A 258 -0.75 13.21 -18.18
CA ALA A 258 -0.47 14.40 -18.99
C ALA A 258 -1.23 15.63 -18.49
N THR A 259 -2.51 15.46 -18.15
CA THR A 259 -3.36 16.52 -17.56
C THR A 259 -2.76 17.01 -16.24
N ILE A 260 -2.43 16.10 -15.34
CA ILE A 260 -1.85 16.41 -14.03
C ILE A 260 -0.53 17.16 -14.17
N LYS A 261 0.35 16.67 -15.04
CA LYS A 261 1.64 17.31 -15.32
C LYS A 261 1.46 18.74 -15.84
N GLY A 262 0.48 18.95 -16.71
CA GLY A 262 0.09 20.29 -17.17
C GLY A 262 -0.33 21.20 -16.02
N ILE A 263 -1.22 20.72 -15.14
CA ILE A 263 -1.68 21.47 -13.96
C ILE A 263 -0.49 21.85 -13.08
N VAL A 264 0.38 20.90 -12.73
CA VAL A 264 1.49 21.15 -11.80
C VAL A 264 2.51 22.12 -12.37
N VAL A 265 2.91 21.95 -13.64
CA VAL A 265 3.89 22.84 -14.30
C VAL A 265 3.41 24.29 -14.36
N ASP A 266 2.12 24.52 -14.62
CA ASP A 266 1.56 25.87 -14.77
C ASP A 266 1.19 26.56 -13.44
N THR A 267 1.09 25.79 -12.35
CA THR A 267 0.59 26.28 -11.06
C THR A 267 1.64 26.29 -9.96
N VAL A 268 2.65 25.42 -10.02
CA VAL A 268 3.69 25.30 -9.01
C VAL A 268 4.99 25.84 -9.56
N THR A 269 5.53 26.88 -8.91
CA THR A 269 6.89 27.33 -9.16
C THR A 269 7.80 26.85 -8.05
N THR A 270 8.86 26.15 -8.40
CA THR A 270 9.89 25.71 -7.45
C THR A 270 11.04 26.71 -7.45
N ALA A 271 11.63 26.97 -6.27
CA ALA A 271 13.01 27.45 -6.22
C ALA A 271 13.91 26.32 -6.75
N LEU A 272 14.29 26.42 -8.03
CA LEU A 272 15.22 25.52 -8.71
C LEU A 272 16.46 25.21 -7.81
N LYS A 273 16.56 24.00 -7.22
CA LYS A 273 17.70 23.07 -7.39
C LYS A 273 17.92 22.00 -6.31
N ASN A 274 17.52 22.14 -5.05
CA ASN A 274 18.34 21.47 -4.02
C ASN A 274 17.87 20.10 -3.48
N ARG A 275 16.62 19.67 -3.70
CA ARG A 275 16.12 18.41 -3.09
C ARG A 275 16.29 17.16 -3.97
N LEU A 276 16.07 17.31 -5.28
CA LEU A 276 16.24 16.20 -6.24
C LEU A 276 17.70 15.76 -6.33
N ASP A 277 18.65 16.69 -6.16
CA ASP A 277 20.06 16.43 -6.43
C ASP A 277 20.74 15.43 -5.45
N PHE A 278 20.26 15.24 -4.23
CA PHE A 278 20.82 14.25 -3.28
C PHE A 278 20.16 12.88 -3.39
N SER A 279 18.81 12.83 -3.39
CA SER A 279 18.08 11.56 -3.59
C SER A 279 18.40 10.94 -4.93
N ASP A 280 18.43 11.74 -6.01
CA ASP A 280 18.73 11.27 -7.36
C ASP A 280 20.17 10.75 -7.47
N LYS A 281 21.12 11.34 -6.72
CA LYS A 281 22.51 10.85 -6.69
C LYS A 281 22.62 9.49 -6.00
N ILE A 282 21.93 9.29 -4.87
CA ILE A 282 21.91 8.00 -4.19
C ILE A 282 21.16 6.97 -5.04
N ASP A 283 20.02 7.36 -5.59
CA ASP A 283 19.17 6.48 -6.41
C ASP A 283 19.88 6.05 -7.69
N LYS A 284 20.74 6.89 -8.28
CA LYS A 284 21.59 6.50 -9.41
C LYS A 284 22.51 5.32 -9.08
N VAL A 285 22.93 5.16 -7.82
CA VAL A 285 23.74 4.04 -7.36
C VAL A 285 22.85 2.88 -6.92
N LEU A 286 21.84 3.14 -6.08
CA LEU A 286 21.02 2.10 -5.46
C LEU A 286 20.00 1.44 -6.41
N LEU A 287 19.55 2.15 -7.46
CA LEU A 287 18.63 1.62 -8.47
C LEU A 287 19.36 1.04 -9.69
N ASN A 288 20.68 1.15 -9.75
CA ASN A 288 21.45 0.54 -10.82
C ASN A 288 21.30 -0.98 -10.78
N SER A 289 21.07 -1.62 -11.92
CA SER A 289 20.82 -3.06 -12.01
C SER A 289 21.97 -3.94 -11.47
N PHE A 290 23.21 -3.44 -11.52
CA PHE A 290 24.40 -4.14 -11.01
C PHE A 290 24.83 -3.62 -9.65
N PHE A 291 25.08 -2.31 -9.52
CA PHE A 291 25.54 -1.71 -8.26
C PHE A 291 24.47 -1.75 -7.16
N GLY A 292 23.19 -1.64 -7.52
CA GLY A 292 22.08 -1.75 -6.59
C GLY A 292 22.02 -3.11 -5.91
N MET A 293 22.28 -4.21 -6.65
CA MET A 293 22.31 -5.55 -6.07
C MET A 293 23.49 -5.73 -5.12
N ILE A 294 24.69 -5.25 -5.49
CA ILE A 294 25.88 -5.32 -4.63
C ILE A 294 25.64 -4.54 -3.34
N MET A 295 25.15 -3.30 -3.45
CA MET A 295 24.83 -2.47 -2.29
C MET A 295 23.75 -3.10 -1.41
N PHE A 296 22.74 -3.72 -2.01
CA PHE A 296 21.73 -4.47 -1.28
C PHE A 296 22.33 -5.59 -0.43
N PHE A 297 23.19 -6.44 -1.02
CA PHE A 297 23.84 -7.50 -0.24
C PHE A 297 24.76 -6.95 0.86
N LEU A 298 25.46 -5.84 0.61
CA LEU A 298 26.29 -5.19 1.64
C LEU A 298 25.47 -4.61 2.79
N ILE A 299 24.35 -3.94 2.50
CA ILE A 299 23.45 -3.39 3.51
C ILE A 299 22.84 -4.54 4.32
N MET A 300 22.33 -5.58 3.66
CA MET A 300 21.75 -6.74 4.35
C MET A 300 22.79 -7.48 5.19
N LEU A 301 24.01 -7.65 4.69
CA LEU A 301 25.11 -8.23 5.45
C LEU A 301 25.42 -7.41 6.71
N THR A 302 25.41 -6.08 6.59
CA THR A 302 25.64 -5.17 7.70
C THR A 302 24.51 -5.28 8.73
N VAL A 303 23.26 -5.23 8.29
CA VAL A 303 22.08 -5.37 9.16
C VAL A 303 22.09 -6.70 9.89
N PHE A 304 22.32 -7.81 9.20
CA PHE A 304 22.38 -9.13 9.84
C PHE A 304 23.57 -9.24 10.79
N SER A 305 24.75 -8.78 10.39
CA SER A 305 25.95 -8.82 11.24
C SER A 305 25.74 -8.04 12.55
N ILE A 306 25.19 -6.82 12.47
CA ILE A 306 24.89 -6.01 13.66
C ILE A 306 23.77 -6.65 14.48
N THR A 307 22.75 -7.22 13.83
CA THR A 307 21.64 -7.89 14.52
C THR A 307 22.13 -9.08 15.33
N PHE A 308 22.89 -10.00 14.73
CA PHE A 308 23.41 -11.18 15.42
C PHE A 308 24.41 -10.77 16.51
N ASN A 309 25.51 -10.10 16.14
CA ASN A 309 26.57 -9.73 17.09
C ASN A 309 26.08 -8.77 18.19
N GLY A 310 25.12 -7.89 17.87
CA GLY A 310 24.53 -6.95 18.81
C GLY A 310 23.52 -7.60 19.76
N SER A 311 22.80 -8.63 19.31
CA SER A 311 21.85 -9.38 20.15
C SER A 311 22.53 -10.43 21.04
N ASP A 312 23.68 -10.98 20.63
CA ASP A 312 24.39 -12.05 21.33
C ASP A 312 24.63 -11.78 22.84
N PRO A 313 25.07 -10.58 23.28
CA PRO A 313 25.22 -10.30 24.71
C PRO A 313 23.91 -10.40 25.49
N PHE A 314 22.79 -10.00 24.87
CA PHE A 314 21.46 -10.04 25.49
C PHE A 314 20.89 -11.46 25.48
N ILE A 315 21.12 -12.22 24.41
CA ILE A 315 20.82 -13.66 24.32
C ILE A 315 21.48 -14.39 25.48
N ASN A 316 22.79 -14.20 25.67
CA ASN A 316 23.56 -14.84 26.74
C ASN A 316 23.09 -14.40 28.13
N TRP A 317 22.71 -13.12 28.29
CA TRP A 317 22.15 -12.62 29.55
C TRP A 317 20.81 -13.26 29.89
N VAL A 318 19.90 -13.38 28.91
CA VAL A 318 18.61 -14.05 29.09
C VAL A 318 18.79 -15.54 29.37
N ASP A 319 19.70 -16.21 28.65
CA ASP A 319 19.99 -17.63 28.84
C ASP A 319 20.56 -17.91 30.23
N ALA A 320 21.53 -17.11 30.68
CA ALA A 320 22.07 -17.17 32.04
C ALA A 320 21.01 -16.86 33.09
N PHE A 321 20.13 -15.88 32.86
CA PHE A 321 19.02 -15.61 33.78
C PHE A 321 18.05 -16.79 33.89
N MET A 322 17.72 -17.44 32.77
CA MET A 322 16.80 -18.58 32.77
C MET A 322 17.42 -19.83 33.39
N SER A 323 18.70 -20.10 33.13
CA SER A 323 19.40 -21.28 33.65
C SER A 323 19.91 -21.07 35.09
N ASP A 324 20.70 -20.03 35.33
CA ASP A 324 21.41 -19.83 36.60
C ASP A 324 20.55 -19.20 37.71
N TYR A 325 19.53 -18.43 37.33
CA TYR A 325 18.60 -17.84 38.29
C TYR A 325 17.32 -18.68 38.37
N VAL A 326 16.49 -18.67 37.33
CA VAL A 326 15.17 -19.32 37.37
C VAL A 326 15.30 -20.84 37.53
N GLY A 327 16.12 -21.50 36.72
CA GLY A 327 16.36 -22.93 36.80
C GLY A 327 16.89 -23.37 38.16
N LYS A 328 17.83 -22.63 38.73
CA LYS A 328 18.39 -22.91 40.06
C LYS A 328 17.38 -22.79 41.19
N TYR A 329 16.61 -21.70 41.26
CA TYR A 329 15.63 -21.51 42.34
C TYR A 329 14.46 -22.49 42.25
N VAL A 330 14.01 -22.81 41.03
CA VAL A 330 12.99 -23.85 40.85
C VAL A 330 13.55 -25.25 41.14
N GLY A 331 14.81 -25.51 40.77
CA GLY A 331 15.51 -26.75 41.12
C GLY A 331 15.55 -26.99 42.63
N ILE A 332 15.83 -25.95 43.43
CA ILE A 332 15.80 -26.01 44.90
C ILE A 332 14.37 -26.26 45.43
N LEU A 333 13.34 -25.66 44.81
CA LEU A 333 11.94 -25.88 45.20
C LEU A 333 11.44 -27.30 44.89
N VAL A 334 12.10 -27.99 43.96
CA VAL A 334 11.74 -29.34 43.47
C VAL A 334 12.71 -30.40 44.02
N GLU A 335 13.66 -30.01 44.88
CA GLU A 335 14.53 -30.94 45.62
C GLU A 335 13.70 -31.86 46.52
N GLY A 336 13.88 -33.18 46.36
CA GLY A 336 13.12 -34.21 47.08
C GLY A 336 12.01 -34.89 46.26
N THR A 337 11.78 -34.47 45.02
CA THR A 337 10.91 -35.19 44.07
C THR A 337 11.68 -36.26 43.28
N PRO A 338 11.01 -37.23 42.63
CA PRO A 338 11.67 -38.21 41.77
C PRO A 338 12.47 -37.53 40.65
N GLU A 339 13.64 -38.09 40.29
CA GLU A 339 14.56 -37.51 39.29
C GLU A 339 13.89 -37.16 37.96
N TRP A 340 12.95 -37.99 37.49
CA TRP A 340 12.23 -37.72 36.24
C TRP A 340 11.40 -36.45 36.30
N LEU A 341 10.83 -36.10 37.46
CA LEU A 341 10.00 -34.90 37.64
C LEU A 341 10.88 -33.65 37.76
N ASN A 342 12.01 -33.76 38.44
CA ASN A 342 13.00 -32.69 38.53
C ASN A 342 13.53 -32.33 37.12
N SER A 343 13.98 -33.33 36.35
CA SER A 343 14.46 -33.13 34.98
C SER A 343 13.36 -32.62 34.04
N LEU A 344 12.11 -33.10 34.17
CA LEU A 344 11.00 -32.58 33.37
C LEU A 344 10.75 -31.09 33.64
N VAL A 345 10.82 -30.63 34.89
CA VAL A 345 10.56 -29.25 35.25
C VAL A 345 11.74 -28.33 34.90
N VAL A 346 12.96 -28.73 35.26
CA VAL A 346 14.16 -27.89 35.08
C VAL A 346 14.64 -27.95 33.64
N ASP A 347 14.93 -29.14 33.10
CA ASP A 347 15.46 -29.27 31.74
C ASP A 347 14.37 -29.17 30.68
N GLY A 348 13.19 -29.76 30.95
CA GLY A 348 12.08 -29.80 30.01
C GLY A 348 11.34 -28.47 29.91
N ILE A 349 10.68 -28.05 30.99
CA ILE A 349 9.82 -26.86 30.99
C ILE A 349 10.67 -25.58 31.01
N ILE A 350 11.55 -25.41 32.01
CA ILE A 350 12.33 -24.17 32.14
C ILE A 350 13.35 -24.05 31.01
N GLY A 351 14.08 -25.13 30.70
CA GLY A 351 14.98 -25.15 29.54
C GLY A 351 14.25 -24.88 28.23
N GLY A 352 13.09 -25.48 28.01
CA GLY A 352 12.25 -25.24 26.84
C GLY A 352 11.76 -23.80 26.73
N VAL A 353 11.20 -23.24 27.81
CA VAL A 353 10.75 -21.83 27.86
C VAL A 353 11.95 -20.88 27.70
N GLY A 354 13.07 -21.17 28.36
CA GLY A 354 14.32 -20.42 28.24
C GLY A 354 14.77 -20.34 26.79
N GLY A 355 14.81 -21.48 26.10
CA GLY A 355 15.13 -21.54 24.67
C GLY A 355 14.22 -20.65 23.81
N VAL A 356 12.93 -20.53 24.13
CA VAL A 356 12.01 -19.63 23.41
C VAL A 356 12.27 -18.15 23.76
N VAL A 357 12.46 -17.83 25.04
CA VAL A 357 12.64 -16.46 25.54
C VAL A 357 13.96 -15.85 25.04
N VAL A 358 14.99 -16.66 24.88
CA VAL A 358 16.30 -16.26 24.32
C VAL A 358 16.19 -15.70 22.89
N PHE A 359 15.12 -16.01 22.14
CA PHE A 359 14.89 -15.40 20.81
C PHE A 359 14.38 -13.96 20.86
N VAL A 360 13.86 -13.48 22.00
CA VAL A 360 13.24 -12.16 22.10
C VAL A 360 14.24 -11.02 21.80
N PRO A 361 15.45 -10.99 22.36
CA PRO A 361 16.44 -9.96 22.02
C PRO A 361 16.82 -9.97 20.55
N LEU A 362 17.05 -11.16 19.96
CA LEU A 362 17.35 -11.29 18.54
C LEU A 362 16.26 -10.69 17.66
N MET A 363 15.00 -11.01 17.96
CA MET A 363 13.85 -10.49 17.23
C MET A 363 13.72 -8.97 17.39
N LEU A 364 13.95 -8.42 18.58
CA LEU A 364 13.91 -6.98 18.83
C LEU A 364 14.95 -6.25 17.97
N PHE A 365 16.21 -6.70 17.99
CA PHE A 365 17.28 -6.12 17.17
C PHE A 365 16.95 -6.20 15.68
N LEU A 366 16.51 -7.37 15.21
CA LEU A 366 16.13 -7.59 13.82
C LEU A 366 15.04 -6.60 13.40
N TYR A 367 13.93 -6.53 14.15
CA TYR A 367 12.83 -5.62 13.84
C TYR A 367 13.24 -4.14 13.91
N PHE A 368 14.07 -3.76 14.87
CA PHE A 368 14.56 -2.39 14.99
C PHE A 368 15.30 -1.95 13.72
N PHE A 369 16.28 -2.72 13.24
CA PHE A 369 17.03 -2.37 12.03
C PHE A 369 16.19 -2.46 10.76
N LEU A 370 15.24 -3.40 10.70
CA LEU A 370 14.29 -3.48 9.59
C LEU A 370 13.36 -2.26 9.54
N SER A 371 12.90 -1.79 10.69
CA SER A 371 12.09 -0.56 10.79
C SER A 371 12.87 0.64 10.24
N ILE A 372 14.17 0.75 10.54
CA ILE A 372 15.03 1.81 9.98
C ILE A 372 15.13 1.70 8.44
N LEU A 373 15.29 0.49 7.90
CA LEU A 373 15.33 0.29 6.45
C LEU A 373 13.99 0.59 5.76
N GLU A 374 12.88 0.37 6.47
CA GLU A 374 11.55 0.68 5.98
C GLU A 374 11.27 2.18 6.02
N GLU A 375 11.54 2.85 7.15
CA GLU A 375 11.35 4.29 7.34
C GLU A 375 12.27 5.15 6.46
N SER A 376 13.50 4.69 6.20
CA SER A 376 14.43 5.36 5.27
C SER A 376 13.98 5.29 3.80
N GLY A 377 12.98 4.46 3.49
CA GLY A 377 12.49 4.28 2.13
C GLY A 377 13.34 3.35 1.27
N TYR A 378 14.32 2.66 1.85
CA TYR A 378 15.20 1.75 1.10
C TYR A 378 14.43 0.51 0.59
N MET A 379 13.48 0.00 1.38
CA MET A 379 12.69 -1.18 1.01
C MET A 379 11.92 -1.01 -0.32
N ALA A 380 11.42 0.19 -0.61
CA ALA A 380 10.75 0.50 -1.88
C ALA A 380 11.69 0.37 -3.09
N ARG A 381 12.95 0.81 -2.93
CA ARG A 381 13.99 0.76 -3.97
C ARG A 381 14.43 -0.68 -4.25
N VAL A 382 14.58 -1.47 -3.18
CA VAL A 382 14.86 -2.91 -3.29
C VAL A 382 13.73 -3.63 -4.02
N ALA A 383 12.48 -3.34 -3.66
CA ALA A 383 11.32 -3.92 -4.34
C ALA A 383 11.33 -3.58 -5.84
N PHE A 384 11.62 -2.33 -6.20
CA PHE A 384 11.77 -1.92 -7.60
C PHE A 384 12.90 -2.69 -8.33
N LEU A 385 14.09 -2.79 -7.72
CA LEU A 385 15.23 -3.51 -8.30
C LEU A 385 14.91 -4.99 -8.55
N MET A 386 14.08 -5.58 -7.68
CA MET A 386 13.77 -7.02 -7.68
C MET A 386 12.53 -7.36 -8.50
N ASP A 387 11.78 -6.36 -8.94
CA ASP A 387 10.52 -6.54 -9.69
C ASP A 387 10.72 -7.40 -10.94
N LYS A 388 11.78 -7.16 -11.72
CA LYS A 388 12.09 -7.95 -12.91
C LYS A 388 12.32 -9.44 -12.61
N ILE A 389 12.89 -9.77 -11.46
CA ILE A 389 13.14 -11.16 -11.03
C ILE A 389 11.85 -11.78 -10.51
N MET A 390 11.13 -11.06 -9.66
CA MET A 390 9.88 -11.52 -9.03
C MET A 390 8.78 -11.78 -10.07
N ARG A 391 8.68 -10.95 -11.12
CA ARG A 391 7.70 -11.17 -12.19
C ARG A 391 7.86 -12.52 -12.88
N LYS A 392 9.07 -13.05 -13.01
CA LYS A 392 9.28 -14.40 -13.57
C LYS A 392 8.60 -15.48 -12.71
N VAL A 393 8.54 -15.26 -11.41
CA VAL A 393 7.91 -16.15 -10.42
C VAL A 393 6.39 -15.88 -10.31
N GLY A 394 5.85 -14.87 -11.01
CA GLY A 394 4.44 -14.47 -10.92
C GLY A 394 4.14 -13.58 -9.72
N LEU A 395 5.16 -12.89 -9.20
CA LEU A 395 5.06 -11.97 -8.07
C LEU A 395 5.50 -10.56 -8.47
N ASN A 396 5.01 -9.59 -7.71
CA ASN A 396 5.44 -8.20 -7.79
C ASN A 396 6.70 -7.98 -6.92
N GLY A 397 7.56 -7.01 -7.26
CA GLY A 397 8.78 -6.67 -6.53
C GLY A 397 8.62 -6.49 -5.00
N LYS A 398 7.47 -6.00 -4.51
CA LYS A 398 7.16 -5.90 -3.07
C LYS A 398 7.25 -7.24 -2.34
N ALA A 399 6.97 -8.36 -3.03
CA ALA A 399 7.02 -9.69 -2.45
C ALA A 399 8.43 -10.14 -2.07
N PHE A 400 9.46 -9.50 -2.64
CA PHE A 400 10.84 -9.79 -2.28
C PHE A 400 11.18 -9.39 -0.83
N VAL A 401 10.56 -8.31 -0.32
CA VAL A 401 10.83 -7.82 1.03
C VAL A 401 10.48 -8.89 2.09
N PRO A 402 9.25 -9.46 2.13
CA PRO A 402 8.95 -10.59 2.99
C PRO A 402 9.91 -11.77 2.83
N LEU A 403 10.30 -12.12 1.60
CA LEU A 403 11.19 -13.26 1.32
C LEU A 403 12.58 -13.08 1.96
N ILE A 404 13.14 -11.87 1.89
CA ILE A 404 14.40 -11.56 2.57
C ILE A 404 14.22 -11.68 4.09
N LEU A 405 13.14 -11.13 4.63
CA LEU A 405 12.82 -11.21 6.06
C LEU A 405 12.74 -12.66 6.55
N GLY A 406 12.28 -13.56 5.69
CA GLY A 406 12.25 -15.01 5.93
C GLY A 406 13.61 -15.63 6.26
N PHE A 407 14.72 -15.09 5.71
CA PHE A 407 16.08 -15.53 6.08
C PHE A 407 16.49 -15.11 7.49
N GLY A 408 15.91 -14.04 8.03
CA GLY A 408 16.06 -13.70 9.45
C GLY A 408 15.21 -14.64 10.30
N CYS A 409 13.90 -14.62 10.08
CA CYS A 409 12.97 -15.53 10.71
C CYS A 409 11.69 -15.69 9.86
N THR A 410 11.20 -16.92 9.74
CA THR A 410 10.03 -17.22 8.90
C THR A 410 8.75 -16.56 9.44
N VAL A 411 8.61 -16.43 10.76
CA VAL A 411 7.42 -15.82 11.41
C VAL A 411 7.23 -14.34 11.01
N PRO A 412 8.21 -13.43 11.19
CA PRO A 412 8.14 -12.07 10.68
C PRO A 412 7.96 -12.02 9.17
N GLY A 413 8.66 -12.88 8.43
CA GLY A 413 8.50 -12.95 6.98
C GLY A 413 7.06 -13.19 6.58
N VAL A 414 6.38 -14.16 7.22
CA VAL A 414 4.97 -14.49 6.93
C VAL A 414 4.08 -13.32 7.34
N PHE A 415 4.32 -12.72 8.49
CA PHE A 415 3.56 -11.54 8.93
C PHE A 415 3.72 -10.36 7.95
N ALA A 416 4.93 -10.11 7.45
CA ALA A 416 5.24 -9.03 6.51
C ALA A 416 4.56 -9.21 5.14
N THR A 417 4.12 -10.42 4.78
CA THR A 417 3.32 -10.62 3.56
C THR A 417 1.99 -9.85 3.58
N LYS A 418 1.52 -9.40 4.76
CA LYS A 418 0.36 -8.50 4.87
C LYS A 418 0.52 -7.18 4.12
N THR A 419 1.76 -6.74 3.88
CA THR A 419 2.05 -5.53 3.10
C THR A 419 1.75 -5.70 1.61
N LEU A 420 1.53 -6.94 1.13
CA LEU A 420 1.12 -7.22 -0.23
C LEU A 420 -0.39 -6.99 -0.39
N GLU A 421 -0.74 -6.12 -1.34
CA GLU A 421 -2.11 -5.71 -1.66
C GLU A 421 -2.95 -6.89 -2.18
N ASN A 422 -2.36 -7.72 -3.06
CA ASN A 422 -3.06 -8.88 -3.62
C ASN A 422 -2.98 -10.10 -2.68
N GLU A 423 -4.14 -10.62 -2.29
CA GLU A 423 -4.24 -11.80 -1.43
C GLU A 423 -3.59 -13.06 -2.05
N LYS A 424 -3.70 -13.24 -3.37
CA LYS A 424 -3.09 -14.38 -4.07
C LYS A 424 -1.56 -14.30 -4.02
N ALA A 425 -1.01 -13.09 -4.19
CA ALA A 425 0.42 -12.85 -4.05
C ALA A 425 0.88 -13.10 -2.60
N ARG A 426 0.11 -12.62 -1.61
CA ARG A 426 0.36 -12.88 -0.18
C ARG A 426 0.48 -14.36 0.14
N ARG A 427 -0.48 -15.17 -0.34
CA ARG A 427 -0.48 -16.63 -0.16
C ARG A 427 0.72 -17.30 -0.85
N LEU A 428 1.02 -16.92 -2.09
CA LEU A 428 2.15 -17.47 -2.84
C LEU A 428 3.49 -17.17 -2.14
N THR A 429 3.69 -15.92 -1.71
CA THR A 429 4.87 -15.53 -0.94
C THR A 429 4.94 -16.27 0.40
N ALA A 430 3.83 -16.43 1.11
CA ALA A 430 3.77 -17.16 2.38
C ALA A 430 4.21 -18.62 2.26
N VAL A 431 3.86 -19.30 1.17
CA VAL A 431 4.28 -20.69 0.92
C VAL A 431 5.76 -20.81 0.55
N MET A 432 6.35 -19.78 -0.06
CA MET A 432 7.78 -19.76 -0.40
C MET A 432 8.68 -19.52 0.82
N LEU A 433 8.19 -18.81 1.84
CA LEU A 433 8.99 -18.39 3.01
C LEU A 433 9.62 -19.51 3.84
N PRO A 434 8.97 -20.66 4.11
CA PRO A 434 9.58 -21.75 4.85
C PRO A 434 10.86 -22.30 4.24
N PHE A 435 11.13 -22.05 2.97
CA PHE A 435 12.33 -22.49 2.27
C PHE A 435 13.50 -21.49 2.39
N MET A 436 13.24 -20.31 2.94
CA MET A 436 14.28 -19.36 3.33
C MET A 436 14.85 -19.79 4.68
N SER A 437 16.05 -20.36 4.65
CA SER A 437 16.68 -20.91 5.86
C SER A 437 17.17 -19.80 6.78
N CYS A 438 16.69 -19.81 8.01
CA CYS A 438 17.09 -18.87 9.05
C CYS A 438 18.30 -19.33 9.85
N GLY A 439 18.91 -18.38 10.59
CA GLY A 439 20.04 -18.66 11.48
C GLY A 439 19.78 -19.79 12.49
N ALA A 440 18.54 -19.94 12.96
CA ALA A 440 18.17 -21.03 13.89
C ALA A 440 18.24 -22.44 13.26
N ARG A 441 18.26 -22.57 11.93
CA ARG A 441 18.48 -23.85 11.25
C ARG A 441 19.96 -24.21 11.14
N LEU A 442 20.85 -23.23 11.27
CA LEU A 442 22.29 -23.44 11.13
C LEU A 442 22.84 -24.43 12.17
N PRO A 443 22.48 -24.39 13.47
CA PRO A 443 22.93 -25.41 14.43
C PRO A 443 22.49 -26.82 14.05
N VAL A 444 21.27 -26.98 13.54
CA VAL A 444 20.76 -28.28 13.08
C VAL A 444 21.57 -28.76 11.88
N TYR A 445 21.79 -27.90 10.88
CA TYR A 445 22.64 -28.24 9.74
C TYR A 445 24.07 -28.58 10.16
N ALA A 446 24.65 -27.79 11.07
CA ALA A 446 25.99 -28.01 11.59
C ALA A 446 26.11 -29.35 12.32
N LEU A 447 25.10 -29.72 13.14
CA LEU A 447 25.05 -31.00 13.84
C LEU A 447 25.07 -32.18 12.84
N PHE A 448 24.19 -32.16 11.84
CA PHE A 448 24.13 -33.22 10.81
C PHE A 448 25.39 -33.25 9.95
N VAL A 449 25.93 -32.09 9.60
CA VAL A 449 27.16 -31.99 8.82
C VAL A 449 28.36 -32.52 9.60
N ALA A 450 28.46 -32.22 10.90
CA ALA A 450 29.51 -32.75 11.77
C ALA A 450 29.40 -34.28 11.93
N ALA A 451 28.18 -34.81 11.98
CA ALA A 451 27.93 -36.24 12.09
C ALA A 451 28.26 -37.00 10.79
N PHE A 452 27.81 -36.52 9.63
CA PHE A 452 27.84 -37.27 8.37
C PHE A 452 28.91 -36.81 7.37
N PHE A 453 29.38 -35.55 7.44
CA PHE A 453 30.19 -34.94 6.38
C PHE A 453 31.37 -34.09 6.89
N ARG A 454 32.29 -34.74 7.60
CA ARG A 454 33.42 -34.11 8.32
C ARG A 454 34.41 -33.30 7.47
N LYS A 455 34.57 -33.60 6.17
CA LYS A 455 35.57 -32.92 5.31
C LYS A 455 35.05 -31.66 4.60
N ASN A 456 33.78 -31.62 4.21
CA ASN A 456 33.22 -30.59 3.31
C ASN A 456 32.07 -29.81 3.95
N GLY A 457 32.09 -29.63 5.27
CA GLY A 457 30.91 -29.17 5.99
C GLY A 457 30.40 -27.80 5.56
N GLY A 458 31.29 -26.83 5.37
CA GLY A 458 30.91 -25.49 4.88
C GLY A 458 30.23 -25.50 3.51
N LEU A 459 30.73 -26.31 2.57
CA LEU A 459 30.13 -26.46 1.24
C LEU A 459 28.74 -27.08 1.28
N ILE A 460 28.51 -28.01 2.21
CA ILE A 460 27.21 -28.68 2.36
C ILE A 460 26.19 -27.75 3.01
N VAL A 461 26.59 -27.00 4.04
CA VAL A 461 25.72 -25.96 4.60
C VAL A 461 25.37 -24.94 3.52
N PHE A 462 26.35 -24.46 2.75
CA PHE A 462 26.11 -23.54 1.64
C PHE A 462 25.15 -24.12 0.59
N SER A 463 25.33 -25.39 0.20
CA SER A 463 24.47 -26.03 -0.79
C SER A 463 23.04 -26.21 -0.30
N LEU A 464 22.82 -26.47 1.00
CA LEU A 464 21.49 -26.53 1.60
C LEU A 464 20.77 -25.19 1.57
N TYR A 465 21.47 -24.08 1.82
CA TYR A 465 20.89 -22.73 1.70
C TYR A 465 20.52 -22.41 0.24
N MET A 466 21.41 -22.72 -0.71
CA MET A 466 21.13 -22.53 -2.14
C MET A 466 19.96 -23.42 -2.61
N LEU A 467 19.90 -24.66 -2.14
CA LEU A 467 18.80 -25.58 -2.43
C LEU A 467 17.47 -25.03 -1.93
N GLY A 468 17.42 -24.46 -0.72
CA GLY A 468 16.23 -23.80 -0.19
C GLY A 468 15.71 -22.70 -1.11
N ILE A 469 16.58 -21.81 -1.58
CA ILE A 469 16.22 -20.73 -2.52
C ILE A 469 15.66 -21.31 -3.83
N VAL A 470 16.32 -22.32 -4.40
CA VAL A 470 15.87 -22.96 -5.64
C VAL A 470 14.50 -23.60 -5.45
N VAL A 471 14.29 -24.34 -4.36
CA VAL A 471 13.01 -24.97 -4.06
C VAL A 471 11.90 -23.93 -3.86
N ALA A 472 12.19 -22.81 -3.18
CA ALA A 472 11.26 -21.71 -3.03
C ALA A 472 10.79 -21.17 -4.39
N ILE A 473 11.73 -20.91 -5.31
CA ILE A 473 11.44 -20.43 -6.66
C ILE A 473 10.63 -21.46 -7.45
N LEU A 474 10.99 -22.74 -7.38
CA LEU A 474 10.27 -23.83 -8.06
C LEU A 474 8.83 -23.92 -7.57
N ILE A 475 8.60 -23.84 -6.26
CA ILE A 475 7.25 -23.84 -5.68
C ILE A 475 6.45 -22.63 -6.18
N GLY A 476 7.06 -21.44 -6.22
CA GLY A 476 6.44 -20.26 -6.80
C GLY A 476 6.00 -20.47 -8.26
N LEU A 477 6.89 -21.04 -9.09
CA LEU A 477 6.63 -21.32 -10.50
C LEU A 477 5.58 -22.41 -10.75
N ILE A 478 5.46 -23.38 -9.84
CA ILE A 478 4.44 -24.43 -9.92
C ILE A 478 3.10 -23.87 -9.45
N PHE A 479 3.07 -23.23 -8.29
CA PHE A 479 1.83 -22.79 -7.66
C PHE A 479 1.16 -21.62 -8.38
N LYS A 480 1.91 -20.76 -9.08
CA LYS A 480 1.31 -19.69 -9.91
C LYS A 480 0.37 -20.20 -11.01
N ARG A 481 0.42 -21.49 -11.36
CA ARG A 481 -0.46 -22.11 -12.36
C ARG A 481 -1.87 -22.41 -11.85
N PHE A 482 -2.08 -22.39 -10.54
CA PHE A 482 -3.39 -22.64 -9.93
C PHE A 482 -4.10 -21.32 -9.64
N ASP A 483 -5.40 -21.23 -9.96
CA ASP A 483 -6.19 -20.00 -9.84
C ASP A 483 -6.21 -19.40 -8.42
N TYR A 484 -6.04 -20.25 -7.41
CA TYR A 484 -5.94 -19.86 -6.00
C TYR A 484 -4.67 -19.04 -5.68
N PHE A 485 -3.62 -19.17 -6.48
CA PHE A 485 -2.31 -18.52 -6.31
C PHE A 485 -1.93 -17.61 -7.47
N LYS A 486 -2.73 -17.58 -8.55
CA LYS A 486 -2.49 -16.79 -9.76
C LYS A 486 -2.72 -15.29 -9.51
N SER A 487 -1.67 -14.56 -9.16
CA SER A 487 -1.67 -13.10 -9.08
C SER A 487 -1.89 -12.48 -10.46
N GLU A 488 -2.68 -11.40 -10.54
CA GLU A 488 -2.77 -10.59 -11.76
C GLU A 488 -1.45 -9.80 -11.89
N GLU A 489 -0.74 -10.00 -13.01
CA GLU A 489 0.52 -9.34 -13.31
C GLU A 489 0.25 -7.92 -13.79
N LYS A 490 0.08 -6.96 -12.87
CA LYS A 490 0.09 -5.53 -13.24
C LYS A 490 1.42 -4.89 -12.89
N ALA A 491 1.84 -3.95 -13.75
CA ALA A 491 3.07 -3.20 -13.58
C ALA A 491 3.11 -2.58 -12.18
N LEU A 492 4.21 -2.80 -11.48
CA LEU A 492 4.47 -2.28 -10.16
C LEU A 492 4.63 -0.76 -10.24
N LEU A 493 3.57 -0.03 -9.88
CA LEU A 493 3.65 1.39 -9.53
C LEU A 493 4.14 1.49 -8.07
N ILE A 494 5.45 1.43 -7.87
CA ILE A 494 6.08 1.77 -6.58
C ILE A 494 6.52 3.23 -6.61
N GLU A 495 6.11 3.97 -5.60
CA GLU A 495 6.78 5.20 -5.23
C GLU A 495 8.08 4.94 -4.50
N LEU A 496 9.09 5.72 -4.84
CA LEU A 496 10.30 5.82 -4.03
C LEU A 496 10.09 6.98 -3.04
N PRO A 497 9.76 6.72 -1.76
CA PRO A 497 9.67 7.80 -0.78
C PRO A 497 11.02 8.53 -0.70
N PRO A 498 11.03 9.85 -0.47
CA PRO A 498 12.26 10.58 -0.25
C PRO A 498 13.00 9.98 0.94
N TYR A 499 14.32 9.92 0.90
CA TYR A 499 15.11 9.54 2.08
C TYR A 499 14.73 10.46 3.25
N ARG A 500 14.33 9.88 4.38
CA ARG A 500 13.97 10.56 5.63
C ARG A 500 15.05 10.34 6.67
#